data_AF-A0A973NWM1-F1
#
_entry.id   AF-A0A973NWM1-F1
#
_cell.length_a   1.000
_cell.length_b   1.000
_cell.length_c   1.000
_cell.angle_alpha   90.00
_cell.angle_beta   90.00
_cell.angle_gamma   90.00
#
_symmetry.space_group_name_H-M   'P 1'
#
loop_
_entity.id
_entity.type
_entity.pdbx_description
1 polymer ?
#
loop_
_entity_poly.entity_id
_entity_poly.type
_entity_poly.pdbx_seq_one_letter_code
_entity_poly.pdbx_strand_id
1 'polypeptide(L)' 'MVHRQYDVGHGREELRELQVVGVSDLLFPHARQVLRITRRRRVLGARQWSTKTVYAMTDLAFEQATAAELAA' A
#
# COMPACT_ATOMS: atom_id res chain seq x y z
N MET A 1 -0.58 -7.03 8.19
CA MET A 1 0.81 -6.53 8.12
C MET A 1 0.81 -5.11 7.56
N VAL A 2 1.75 -4.25 7.97
CA VAL A 2 1.90 -2.89 7.44
C VAL A 2 3.33 -2.70 6.96
N HIS A 3 3.50 -2.15 5.76
CA HIS A 3 4.79 -1.74 5.20
C HIS A 3 4.75 -0.24 4.90
N ARG A 4 5.84 0.48 5.22
CA ARG A 4 5.95 1.92 5.02
C ARG A 4 7.23 2.25 4.28
N GLN A 5 7.13 3.15 3.32
CA GLN A 5 8.26 3.68 2.57
C GLN A 5 8.21 5.20 2.58
N TYR A 6 9.38 5.79 2.71
CA TYR A 6 9.61 7.22 2.51
C TYR A 6 10.60 7.40 1.36
N ASP A 7 10.32 8.36 0.49
CA ASP A 7 11.19 8.70 -0.63
C ASP A 7 11.24 10.22 -0.83
N VAL A 8 12.39 10.72 -1.28
CA VAL A 8 12.62 12.12 -1.59
C VAL A 8 13.33 12.21 -2.94
N GLY A 9 12.71 12.92 -3.88
CA GLY A 9 13.24 13.04 -5.23
C GLY A 9 12.57 14.16 -6.00
N HIS A 10 13.33 14.81 -6.89
CA HIS A 10 12.84 15.86 -7.79
C HIS A 10 12.06 16.98 -7.08
N GLY A 11 12.56 17.44 -5.92
CA GLY A 11 11.94 18.52 -5.15
C GLY A 11 10.66 18.13 -4.42
N ARG A 12 10.38 16.83 -4.26
CA ARG A 12 9.16 16.31 -3.64
C ARG A 12 9.50 15.22 -2.65
N GLU A 13 8.63 15.07 -1.66
CA GLU A 13 8.68 13.93 -0.76
C GLU A 13 7.39 13.13 -0.82
N GLU A 14 7.55 11.83 -0.58
CA GLU A 14 6.52 10.84 -0.71
C GLU A 14 6.54 9.87 0.46
N LEU A 15 5.36 9.59 1.00
CA LEU A 15 5.12 8.54 1.97
C LEU A 15 4.15 7.54 1.36
N ARG A 16 4.53 6.26 1.34
CA ARG A 16 3.64 5.15 1.01
C ARG A 16 3.45 4.27 2.21
N GLU A 17 2.21 3.93 2.49
CA GLU A 17 1.83 2.90 3.44
C GLU A 17 1.02 1.84 2.71
N LEU A 18 1.47 0.60 2.77
CA LEU A 18 0.73 -0.57 2.35
C LEU A 18 0.26 -1.32 3.59
N GLN A 19 -1.05 -1.54 3.70
CA GLN A 19 -1.62 -2.44 4.69
C GLN A 19 -2.16 -3.66 3.97
N VAL A 20 -1.87 -4.84 4.50
CA VAL A 20 -2.31 -6.13 3.94
C VAL A 20 -2.95 -6.97 5.03
N VAL A 21 -4.11 -7.54 4.74
CA VAL A 21 -4.86 -8.42 5.65
C VAL A 21 -5.27 -9.67 4.90
N GLY A 22 -5.07 -10.83 5.53
CA GLY A 22 -5.54 -12.10 5.01
C GLY A 22 -7.04 -12.24 5.18
N VAL A 23 -7.71 -12.82 4.19
CA VAL A 23 -9.16 -12.94 4.15
C VAL A 23 -9.55 -14.35 3.70
N SER A 24 -10.70 -14.83 4.16
CA SER A 24 -11.24 -16.14 3.78
C SER A 24 -12.73 -16.11 3.43
N ASP A 25 -13.41 -14.98 3.63
CA ASP A 25 -14.86 -14.87 3.50
C ASP A 25 -15.25 -13.56 2.81
N LEU A 26 -14.83 -13.43 1.55
CA LEU A 26 -15.27 -12.37 0.65
C LEU A 26 -16.09 -12.98 -0.46
N LEU A 27 -17.09 -12.23 -0.95
CA LEU A 27 -17.86 -12.57 -2.17
C LEU A 27 -17.03 -12.43 -3.46
N PHE A 28 -15.69 -12.50 -3.34
CA PHE A 28 -14.76 -12.50 -4.45
C PHE A 28 -13.98 -13.82 -4.41
N PRO A 29 -14.22 -14.73 -5.38
CA PRO A 29 -13.60 -16.04 -5.40
C PRO A 29 -12.07 -15.94 -5.29
N HIS A 30 -11.50 -16.86 -4.52
CA HIS A 30 -10.05 -17.00 -4.34
C HIS A 30 -9.32 -15.82 -3.71
N ALA A 31 -10.00 -14.74 -3.29
CA ALA A 31 -9.34 -13.66 -2.56
C ALA A 31 -8.70 -14.22 -1.28
N ARG A 32 -7.38 -14.08 -1.16
CA ARG A 32 -6.62 -14.52 0.01
C ARG A 32 -6.05 -13.35 0.80
N GLN A 33 -5.80 -12.23 0.15
CA GLN A 33 -5.36 -11.00 0.80
C GLN A 33 -6.07 -9.76 0.23
N VAL A 34 -6.40 -8.80 1.09
CA VAL A 34 -6.85 -7.45 0.73
C VAL A 34 -5.79 -6.44 1.12
N LEU A 35 -5.60 -5.44 0.26
CA LEU A 35 -4.59 -4.41 0.38
C LEU A 35 -5.23 -3.03 0.42
N ARG A 36 -4.67 -2.15 1.27
CA ARG A 36 -4.90 -0.71 1.23
C ARG A 36 -3.57 0.00 1.03
N ILE A 37 -3.42 0.72 -0.07
CA ILE A 37 -2.26 1.55 -0.36
C ILE A 37 -2.65 2.99 -0.11
N THR A 38 -1.98 3.67 0.81
CA THR A 38 -2.10 5.12 0.99
C THR A 38 -0.80 5.78 0.56
N ARG A 39 -0.89 6.65 -0.46
CA ARG A 39 0.23 7.46 -0.96
C ARG A 39 -0.02 8.92 -0.62
N ARG A 40 0.92 9.53 0.10
CA ARG A 40 0.94 10.97 0.41
C ARG A 40 2.13 11.59 -0.32
N ARG A 41 1.90 12.67 -1.08
CA ARG A 41 2.96 13.40 -1.80
C ARG A 41 2.86 14.90 -1.54
N ARG A 42 4.00 15.57 -1.37
CA ARG A 42 4.07 17.04 -1.39
C ARG A 42 5.37 17.54 -2.02
N VAL A 43 5.40 18.81 -2.38
CA VAL A 43 6.65 19.52 -2.71
C VAL A 43 7.44 19.72 -1.40
N LEU A 44 8.76 19.63 -1.45
CA LEU A 44 9.62 19.88 -0.30
C LEU A 44 9.36 21.29 0.25
N GLY A 45 9.23 21.40 1.58
CA GLY A 45 8.88 22.66 2.25
C GLY A 45 7.40 23.07 2.15
N ALA A 46 6.60 22.43 1.29
CA ALA A 46 5.16 22.69 1.26
C ALA A 46 4.47 22.15 2.53
N ARG A 47 3.42 22.82 2.97
CA ARG A 47 2.67 22.39 4.17
C ARG A 47 1.61 21.34 3.87
N GLN A 48 1.03 21.37 2.68
CA GLN A 48 -0.09 20.51 2.31
C GLN A 48 0.37 19.21 1.64
N TRP A 49 -0.29 18.12 2.00
CA TRP A 49 -0.12 16.81 1.39
C TRP A 49 -1.27 16.51 0.43
N SER A 50 -0.97 15.99 -0.74
CA SER A 50 -1.95 15.29 -1.58
C SER A 50 -1.97 13.82 -1.20
N THR A 51 -3.15 13.26 -0.89
CA THR A 51 -3.31 11.88 -0.45
C THR A 51 -4.15 11.09 -1.44
N LYS A 52 -3.72 9.90 -1.80
CA LYS A 52 -4.48 8.93 -2.59
C LYS A 52 -4.55 7.60 -1.85
N THR A 53 -5.72 6.99 -1.83
CA THR A 53 -5.92 5.64 -1.28
C THR A 53 -6.41 4.72 -2.40
N VAL A 54 -5.75 3.59 -2.56
CA VAL A 54 -6.13 2.52 -3.50
C VAL A 54 -6.42 1.26 -2.69
N TYR A 55 -7.50 0.57 -3.06
CA TYR A 55 -7.83 -0.74 -2.52
C TYR A 55 -7.58 -1.79 -3.61
N ALA A 56 -6.98 -2.91 -3.23
CA ALA A 56 -6.73 -4.03 -4.12
C ALA A 56 -6.95 -5.36 -3.37
N MET A 57 -7.07 -6.45 -4.12
CA MET A 57 -7.15 -7.80 -3.58
C MET A 57 -6.33 -8.74 -4.46
N THR A 58 -5.84 -9.82 -3.87
CA THR A 58 -5.04 -10.85 -4.55
C THR A 58 -5.43 -12.23 -4.06
N ASP A 59 -5.24 -13.21 -4.93
CA ASP A 59 -5.33 -14.64 -4.67
C ASP A 59 -4.05 -15.24 -4.08
N LEU A 60 -2.97 -14.46 -3.97
CA LEU A 60 -1.75 -14.89 -3.28
C LEU A 60 -1.96 -14.87 -1.77
N ALA A 61 -1.51 -15.93 -1.10
CA ALA A 61 -1.43 -16.00 0.36
C ALA A 61 -0.17 -15.32 0.90
N PHE A 62 -0.08 -15.10 2.22
CA PHE A 62 1.12 -14.49 2.84
C PHE A 62 2.39 -15.31 2.63
N GLU A 63 2.25 -16.63 2.47
CA GLU A 63 3.36 -17.55 2.18
C GLU A 63 3.88 -17.41 0.74
N GLN A 64 3.07 -16.85 -0.16
CA GLN A 64 3.41 -16.64 -1.57
C GLN A 64 3.84 -15.20 -1.85
N ALA A 65 3.27 -14.23 -1.13
CA ALA A 65 3.63 -12.83 -1.22
C ALA A 65 3.39 -12.10 0.10
N THR A 66 4.49 -11.66 0.71
CA THR A 66 4.52 -10.80 1.89
C THR A 66 4.13 -9.36 1.54
N ALA A 67 3.83 -8.54 2.55
CA ALA A 67 3.55 -7.13 2.31
C ALA A 67 4.76 -6.37 1.73
N ALA A 68 5.99 -6.82 1.97
CA ALA A 68 7.17 -6.19 1.37
C ALA A 68 7.26 -6.49 -0.14
N GLU A 69 7.02 -7.73 -0.55
CA GLU A 69 7.00 -8.14 -1.96
C GLU A 69 5.84 -7.49 -2.73
N LEU A 70 4.67 -7.35 -2.09
CA LEU A 70 3.53 -6.63 -2.65
C LEU A 70 3.74 -5.10 -2.73
N ALA A 71 4.74 -4.56 -2.02
CA ALA A 71 5.06 -3.13 -2.00
C ALA A 71 6.21 -2.74 -2.93
N ALA A 72 6.89 -3.71 -3.55
CA ALA A 72 8.05 -3.51 -4.41
C ALA A 72 7.72 -2.74 -5.70
#